data_AF-A0A972B588-F1
#
_entry.id   AF-A0A972B588-F1
#
_cell.length_a   1.000
_cell.length_b   1.000
_cell.length_c   1.000
_cell.angle_alpha   90.00
_cell.angle_beta   90.00
_cell.angle_gamma   90.00
#
_symmetry.space_group_name_H-M   'P 1'
#
loop_
_entity.id
_entity.type
_entity.pdbx_description
1 polymer ?
#
loop_
_entity_poly.entity_id
_entity_poly.type
_entity_poly.pdbx_seq_one_letter_code
_entity_poly.pdbx_strand_id
1 'polypeptide(L)'
;MVWRLIFTSISLVYKKVGDLANILTFLLQLLTGLVIPIRSLPKFMQYICYICPTTWAIDSVRSSLPEISPILPFGFGAVILIVSVLIVHFLGQFLLRSAERKMQRDGLLELY
;
A
#
# COMPACT_ATOMS: atom_id res chain seq x y z
N MET A 1 25.96 -14.32 -23.76
CA MET A 1 25.81 -12.85 -23.87
C MET A 1 24.38 -12.45 -24.26
N VAL A 2 23.73 -13.10 -25.23
CA VAL A 2 22.37 -12.79 -25.74
C VAL A 2 21.26 -12.85 -24.67
N TRP A 3 21.28 -13.86 -23.79
CA TRP A 3 20.27 -14.01 -22.73
C TRP A 3 20.17 -12.79 -21.80
N ARG A 4 21.28 -12.10 -21.54
CA ARG A 4 21.28 -10.90 -20.67
C ARG A 4 20.48 -9.76 -21.29
N LEU A 5 20.48 -9.61 -22.61
CA LEU A 5 19.73 -8.56 -23.30
C LEU A 5 18.23 -8.80 -23.17
N ILE A 6 17.78 -10.04 -23.32
CA ILE A 6 16.38 -10.44 -23.20
C ILE A 6 15.87 -10.14 -21.77
N PHE A 7 16.60 -10.59 -20.75
CA PHE A 7 16.25 -10.31 -19.36
C PHE A 7 16.31 -8.81 -19.01
N THR A 8 17.27 -8.07 -19.58
CA THR A 8 17.39 -6.62 -19.31
C THR A 8 16.22 -5.85 -19.93
N SER A 9 15.84 -6.18 -21.17
CA SER A 9 14.70 -5.57 -21.87
C SER A 9 13.36 -5.86 -21.19
N ILE A 10 13.14 -7.09 -20.74
CA ILE A 10 11.96 -7.45 -19.94
C ILE A 10 11.97 -6.66 -18.62
N SER A 11 13.10 -6.64 -17.92
CA SER A 11 13.17 -5.90 -16.65
C SER A 11 12.87 -4.42 -16.82
N LEU A 12 13.28 -3.78 -17.92
CA LEU A 12 13.01 -2.35 -18.21
C LEU A 12 11.52 -2.01 -18.22
N VAL A 13 10.67 -2.91 -18.72
CA VAL A 13 9.20 -2.71 -18.75
C VAL A 13 8.62 -2.83 -17.34
N TYR A 14 8.99 -3.88 -16.61
CA TYR A 14 8.52 -4.10 -15.24
C TYR A 14 9.13 -3.11 -14.23
N LYS A 15 10.31 -2.56 -14.52
CA LYS A 15 11.03 -1.64 -13.65
C LYS A 15 10.29 -0.32 -13.49
N LYS A 16 9.62 0.20 -14.53
CA LYS A 16 8.82 1.44 -14.36
C LYS A 16 7.63 1.26 -13.42
N VAL A 17 6.96 0.12 -13.49
CA VAL A 17 5.84 -0.21 -12.57
C VAL A 17 6.37 -0.49 -11.17
N GLY A 18 7.47 -1.25 -11.07
CA GLY A 18 8.15 -1.55 -9.82
C GLY A 18 8.69 -0.29 -9.12
N ASP A 19 9.30 0.64 -9.86
CA ASP A 19 9.84 1.88 -9.34
C ASP A 19 8.73 2.78 -8.79
N LEU A 20 7.60 2.92 -9.51
CA LEU A 20 6.43 3.65 -9.01
C LEU A 20 5.84 2.99 -7.75
N ALA A 21 5.72 1.66 -7.74
CA ALA A 21 5.24 0.91 -6.58
C ALA A 21 6.19 1.08 -5.38
N ASN A 22 7.51 1.08 -5.61
CA ASN A 22 8.51 1.30 -4.58
C ASN A 22 8.44 2.71 -3.99
N ILE A 23 8.33 3.74 -4.84
CA ILE A 23 8.15 5.12 -4.39
C ILE A 23 6.89 5.24 -3.53
N LEU A 24 5.77 4.67 -3.99
CA LEU A 24 4.53 4.70 -3.24
C LEU A 24 4.65 3.95 -1.90
N THR A 25 5.31 2.79 -1.90
CA THR A 25 5.56 1.99 -0.69
C THR A 25 6.40 2.77 0.32
N PHE A 26 7.45 3.46 -0.14
CA PHE A 26 8.30 4.27 0.71
C PHE A 26 7.54 5.46 1.31
N LEU A 27 6.72 6.14 0.50
CA LEU A 27 5.84 7.21 0.99
C LEU A 27 4.85 6.69 2.03
N LEU A 28 4.24 5.52 1.80
CA LEU A 28 3.32 4.90 2.74
C LEU A 28 4.03 4.51 4.05
N GLN A 29 5.26 3.98 4.01
CA GLN A 29 6.03 3.69 5.23
C GLN A 29 6.30 4.95 6.06
N LEU A 30 6.62 6.07 5.39
CA LEU A 30 6.80 7.37 6.04
C LEU A 30 5.50 7.88 6.66
N LEU A 31 4.37 7.75 5.96
CA LEU A 31 3.07 8.26 6.40
C LEU A 31 2.43 7.43 7.51
N THR A 32 2.74 6.15 7.60
CA THR A 32 2.01 5.20 8.47
C THR A 32 2.58 5.10 9.89
N GLY A 33 3.58 5.92 10.19
CA GLY A 33 4.20 5.96 11.50
C GLY A 33 5.07 4.75 11.83
N LEU A 34 5.58 4.08 10.79
CA LEU A 34 6.49 2.94 10.93
C LEU A 34 7.85 3.40 11.47
N VAL A 35 8.40 4.46 10.86
CA VAL A 35 9.71 5.03 11.23
C VAL A 35 9.62 6.00 12.40
N ILE A 36 8.61 6.87 12.40
CA ILE A 36 8.39 7.90 13.43
C ILE A 36 7.03 7.65 14.07
N PRO A 37 6.91 7.56 15.40
CA PRO A 37 5.62 7.36 16.04
C PRO A 37 4.68 8.54 15.77
N ILE A 38 3.42 8.24 15.42
CA ILE A 38 2.39 9.23 15.02
C ILE A 38 2.15 10.27 16.11
N ARG A 39 2.30 9.88 17.37
CA ARG A 39 2.15 10.76 18.54
C ARG A 39 3.13 11.94 18.55
N SER A 40 4.28 11.79 17.91
CA SER A 40 5.31 12.84 17.81
C SER A 40 5.09 13.79 16.63
N LEU A 41 4.15 13.49 15.73
CA LEU A 41 3.81 14.36 14.59
C LEU A 41 2.81 15.46 15.00
N PRO A 42 2.80 16.62 14.32
CA PRO A 42 1.80 17.67 14.55
C PRO A 42 0.40 17.18 14.21
N LYS A 43 -0.63 17.68 14.93
CA LYS A 43 -2.03 17.19 14.85
C LYS A 43 -2.57 17.07 13.42
N PHE A 44 -2.25 18.05 12.55
CA PHE A 44 -2.68 18.03 11.16
C PHE A 44 -2.17 16.79 10.40
N MET A 45 -0.89 16.42 10.58
CA MET A 45 -0.32 15.24 9.94
C MET A 45 -0.91 13.95 10.52
N GLN A 46 -1.21 13.90 11.82
CA GLN A 46 -1.81 12.72 12.44
C GLN A 46 -3.13 12.33 11.78
N TYR A 47 -3.99 13.30 11.45
CA TYR A 47 -5.25 13.02 10.74
C TYR A 47 -5.04 12.34 9.39
N ILE A 48 -4.02 12.76 8.64
CA ILE A 48 -3.68 12.15 7.35
C ILE A 48 -3.20 10.70 7.58
N CYS A 49 -2.35 10.49 8.59
CA CYS A 49 -1.88 9.15 8.95
C CYS A 49 -3.02 8.21 9.34
N TYR A 50 -4.03 8.70 10.08
CA TYR A 50 -5.16 7.90 10.54
C TYR A 50 -6.10 7.41 9.43
N ILE A 51 -6.06 8.03 8.25
CA ILE A 51 -6.79 7.56 7.06
C ILE A 51 -6.14 6.28 6.51
N CYS A 52 -4.83 6.14 6.64
CA CYS A 52 -4.13 4.96 6.14
C CYS A 52 -4.40 3.75 7.04
N PRO A 53 -4.93 2.63 6.51
CA PRO A 53 -5.25 1.47 7.33
C PRO A 53 -4.02 0.82 7.97
N THR A 54 -2.89 0.88 7.26
CA THR A 54 -1.58 0.39 7.70
C THR A 54 -1.09 1.07 8.99
N THR A 55 -1.51 2.30 9.27
CA THR A 55 -1.27 2.98 10.55
C THR A 55 -1.83 2.19 11.72
N TRP A 56 -3.07 1.70 11.61
CA TRP A 56 -3.73 0.94 12.67
C TRP A 56 -3.09 -0.44 12.86
N ALA A 57 -2.57 -1.04 11.79
CA ALA A 57 -1.83 -2.30 11.87
C ALA A 57 -0.54 -2.12 12.66
N ILE A 58 0.23 -1.08 12.34
CA ILE A 58 1.49 -0.78 13.05
C ILE A 58 1.21 -0.44 14.52
N ASP A 59 0.18 0.35 14.82
CA ASP A 59 -0.18 0.68 16.19
C ASP A 59 -0.61 -0.57 16.97
N SER A 60 -1.40 -1.46 16.36
CA SER A 60 -1.82 -2.72 16.99
C SER A 60 -0.62 -3.61 17.33
N VAL A 61 0.33 -3.76 16.38
CA VAL A 61 1.58 -4.51 16.62
C VAL A 61 2.39 -3.84 17.72
N ARG A 62 2.53 -2.52 17.70
CA ARG A 62 3.31 -1.78 18.70
C ARG A 62 2.68 -1.85 20.10
N SER A 63 1.36 -1.82 20.19
CA SER A 63 0.61 -1.95 21.45
C SER A 63 0.59 -3.36 22.04
N SER A 64 1.10 -4.35 21.30
CA SER A 64 1.38 -5.68 21.86
C SER A 64 2.55 -5.66 22.84
N LEU A 65 3.39 -4.61 22.79
CA LEU A 65 4.45 -4.37 23.76
C LEU A 65 3.83 -3.81 25.05
N PRO A 66 4.08 -4.42 26.23
CA PRO A 66 3.42 -4.06 27.49
C PRO A 66 3.58 -2.59 27.91
N GLU A 67 4.63 -1.92 27.44
CA GLU A 67 4.97 -0.54 27.82
C GLU A 67 4.21 0.52 27.00
N ILE A 68 3.49 0.12 25.94
CA ILE A 68 2.91 1.06 24.98
C ILE A 68 1.39 0.95 24.99
N SER A 69 0.72 1.94 25.59
CA SER A 69 -0.74 2.04 25.51
C SER A 69 -1.19 2.21 24.06
N PRO A 70 -2.22 1.49 23.57
CA PRO A 70 -2.77 1.66 22.23
C PRO A 70 -3.31 3.07 21.97
N ILE A 71 -3.34 3.53 20.70
CA ILE A 71 -4.07 4.76 20.33
C ILE A 71 -5.59 4.51 20.37
N LEU A 72 -6.02 3.31 19.98
CA LEU A 72 -7.41 2.86 20.03
C LEU A 72 -7.51 1.49 20.74
N PRO A 73 -8.64 1.18 21.40
CA PRO A 73 -8.86 -0.14 21.98
C PRO A 73 -8.73 -1.22 20.90
N PHE A 74 -8.06 -2.32 21.24
CA PHE A 74 -7.68 -3.38 20.30
C PHE A 74 -8.84 -3.88 19.42
N GLY A 75 -10.05 -3.98 19.98
CA GLY A 75 -11.25 -4.40 19.24
C GLY A 75 -11.64 -3.47 18.09
N PHE A 76 -11.54 -2.15 18.28
CA PHE A 76 -11.87 -1.18 17.22
C PHE A 76 -10.80 -1.17 16.12
N GLY A 77 -9.52 -1.28 16.48
CA GLY A 77 -8.42 -1.36 15.53
C GLY A 77 -8.56 -2.57 14.59
N ALA A 78 -8.91 -3.73 15.14
CA ALA A 78 -9.13 -4.95 14.35
C ALA A 78 -10.28 -4.81 13.35
N VAL A 79 -11.40 -4.22 13.75
CA VAL A 79 -12.56 -3.99 12.86
C VAL A 79 -12.19 -3.04 11.72
N ILE A 80 -11.51 -1.93 12.02
CA ILE A 80 -11.05 -0.96 11.01
C ILE A 80 -10.14 -1.66 9.99
N LEU A 81 -9.23 -2.51 10.46
CA LEU A 81 -8.34 -3.28 9.59
C LEU A 81 -9.11 -4.24 8.68
N ILE A 82 -10.04 -5.03 9.22
CA ILE A 82 -10.85 -5.96 8.43
C ILE A 82 -11.63 -5.21 7.35
N VAL A 83 -12.30 -4.11 7.72
CA VAL A 83 -13.06 -3.27 6.79
C VAL A 83 -12.13 -2.71 5.70
N SER A 84 -10.95 -2.23 6.07
CA SER A 84 -9.99 -1.69 5.10
C SER A 84 -9.46 -2.72 4.12
N VAL A 85 -9.23 -3.96 4.57
CA VAL A 85 -8.80 -5.07 3.69
C VAL A 85 -9.85 -5.34 2.63
N LEU A 86 -11.13 -5.40 3.04
CA LEU A 86 -12.25 -5.61 2.11
C LEU A 86 -12.36 -4.47 1.09
N ILE A 87 -12.25 -3.22 1.54
CA ILE A 87 -12.31 -2.03 0.67
C ILE A 87 -11.16 -2.05 -0.36
N VAL A 88 -9.93 -2.25 0.09
CA VAL A 88 -8.75 -2.23 -0.79
C VAL A 88 -8.79 -3.41 -1.77
N HIS A 89 -9.21 -4.60 -1.32
CA HIS A 89 -9.40 -5.75 -2.22
C HIS A 89 -10.44 -5.44 -3.30
N PHE A 90 -11.60 -4.92 -2.91
CA PHE A 90 -12.67 -4.60 -3.85
C PHE A 90 -12.24 -3.52 -4.86
N LEU A 91 -11.58 -2.47 -4.36
CA LEU A 91 -11.06 -1.39 -5.20
C LEU A 91 -9.99 -1.89 -6.17
N GLY A 92 -9.09 -2.77 -5.71
CA GLY A 92 -8.08 -3.40 -6.54
C GLY A 92 -8.69 -4.20 -7.68
N GLN A 93 -9.68 -5.05 -7.39
CA GLN A 93 -10.40 -5.81 -8.42
C GLN A 93 -11.14 -4.90 -9.40
N PHE A 94 -11.76 -3.83 -8.90
CA PHE A 94 -12.46 -2.87 -9.74
C PHE A 94 -11.52 -2.13 -10.70
N LEU A 95 -10.37 -1.65 -10.20
CA LEU A 95 -9.35 -0.99 -11.00
C LEU A 95 -8.74 -1.94 -12.03
N LEU A 96 -8.46 -3.19 -11.65
CA LEU A 96 -7.92 -4.20 -12.55
C LEU A 96 -8.87 -4.45 -13.73
N ARG A 97 -10.15 -4.70 -13.44
CA ARG A 97 -11.19 -4.88 -14.47
C ARG A 97 -11.36 -3.65 -15.36
N SER A 98 -11.22 -2.45 -14.79
CA SER A 98 -11.31 -1.20 -15.54
C SER A 98 -10.11 -1.05 -16.49
N ALA A 99 -8.91 -1.44 -16.05
CA ALA A 99 -7.72 -1.47 -16.88
C ALA A 99 -7.84 -2.52 -18.00
N GLU A 100 -8.31 -3.73 -17.69
CA GLU A 100 -8.56 -4.79 -18.67
C GLU A 100 -9.53 -4.33 -19.77
N ARG A 101 -10.67 -3.73 -19.38
CA ARG A 101 -11.65 -3.20 -20.35
C ARG A 101 -11.06 -2.11 -21.23
N LYS A 102 -10.16 -1.29 -20.70
CA LYS A 102 -9.47 -0.26 -21.47
C LYS A 102 -8.50 -0.89 -22.47
N MET A 103 -7.71 -1.87 -22.04
CA MET A 103 -6.78 -2.60 -22.91
C MET A 103 -7.48 -3.37 -24.02
N GLN A 104 -8.67 -3.94 -23.75
CA GLN A 104 -9.53 -4.59 -24.74
C GLN A 104 -9.99 -3.62 -25.83
N ARG A 105 -10.40 -2.41 -25.46
CA ARG A 105 -10.86 -1.38 -26.42
C ARG A 105 -9.72 -0.83 -27.27
N ASP A 106 -8.52 -0.75 -26.71
CA ASP A 106 -7.33 -0.24 -27.39
C ASP A 106 -6.63 -1.31 -28.25
N GLY A 107 -7.15 -2.55 -28.31
CA GLY A 107 -6.61 -3.64 -29.13
C GLY A 107 -5.28 -4.22 -28.64
N LEU A 108 -4.84 -3.86 -27.42
CA LEU A 108 -3.51 -4.21 -26.89
C LEU A 108 -3.41 -5.64 -26.35
N LEU A 109 -4.51 -6.39 -26.29
CA LEU A 109 -4.51 -7.77 -25.77
C LEU A 109 -3.81 -8.78 -26.67
N GLU A 110 -3.67 -8.52 -27.97
CA GLU A 110 -2.98 -9.45 -28.89
C GLU A 110 -1.45 -9.35 -28.81
N LEU A 111 -0.92 -8.36 -28.07
CA LEU A 111 0.52 -8.05 -27.97
C LEU A 111 1.18 -8.58 -26.68
N TYR A 112 0.42 -9.24 -25.80
CA TYR A 112 0.88 -9.82 -24.53
C TYR A 112 0.70 -11.35 -24.53
#